data_AF-A0A9D0DI05-F1
#
_entry.id   AF-A0A9D0DI05-F1
#
_cell.length_a   1.000
_cell.length_b   1.000
_cell.length_c   1.000
_cell.angle_alpha   90.00
_cell.angle_beta   90.00
_cell.angle_gamma   90.00
#
_symmetry.space_group_name_H-M   'P 1'
#
loop_
_entity.id
_entity.type
_entity.pdbx_description
1 polymer ?
#
loop_
_entity_poly.entity_id
_entity_poly.type
_entity_poly.pdbx_seq_one_letter_code
_entity_poly.pdbx_strand_id
1 'polypeptide(L)'
;MKDFQKLLRQSVVQHQRLHARLNAIEKRLPILDLESTVQAADDMDALFTAIQLTDQQILAVMDAEIAAEHSDLIEERLELGKTLQQQYQMILPKLKTRLAGYKAELFKIKHGLQTMGGYTHGAAAAGTIIDTSN
;
A
#
# COMPACT_ATOMS: atom_id res chain seq x y z
N MET A 1 11.22 -32.71 13.67
CA MET A 1 10.24 -32.06 14.57
C MET A 1 10.63 -30.66 15.03
N LYS A 2 11.86 -30.41 15.52
CA LYS A 2 12.31 -29.04 15.90
C LYS A 2 12.19 -27.98 14.78
N ASP A 3 12.32 -28.39 13.52
CA ASP A 3 12.27 -27.49 12.37
C ASP A 3 10.85 -27.01 12.03
N PHE A 4 9.83 -27.84 12.22
CA PHE A 4 8.43 -27.46 11.96
C PHE A 4 7.92 -26.47 13.02
N GLN A 5 8.16 -26.74 14.30
CA GLN A 5 7.84 -25.80 15.37
C GLN A 5 8.54 -24.45 15.17
N LYS A 6 9.78 -24.45 14.65
CA LYS A 6 10.51 -23.23 14.30
C LYS A 6 9.84 -22.48 13.14
N LEU A 7 9.37 -23.17 12.10
CA LEU A 7 8.60 -22.57 11.00
C LEU A 7 7.28 -21.95 11.49
N LEU A 8 6.52 -22.66 12.33
CA LEU A 8 5.28 -22.14 12.92
C LEU A 8 5.52 -20.86 13.73
N ARG A 9 6.53 -20.86 14.60
CA ARG A 9 6.90 -19.67 15.38
C ARG A 9 7.35 -18.51 14.48
N GLN A 10 8.09 -18.79 13.42
CA GLN A 10 8.47 -17.77 12.44
C GLN A 10 7.25 -17.17 11.75
N SER A 11 6.28 -18.00 11.35
CA SER A 11 5.04 -17.52 10.73
C SER A 11 4.23 -16.65 11.70
N VAL A 12 4.06 -17.06 12.97
CA VAL A 12 3.39 -16.23 14.00
C VAL A 12 4.08 -14.87 14.15
N VAL A 13 5.41 -14.85 14.26
CA VAL A 13 6.18 -13.60 14.37
C VAL A 13 5.99 -12.70 13.13
N GLN A 14 5.96 -13.27 11.93
CA GLN A 14 5.70 -12.50 10.70
C GLN A 14 4.29 -11.92 10.69
N HIS A 15 3.28 -12.70 11.11
CA HIS A 15 1.90 -12.22 11.21
C HIS A 15 1.78 -11.08 12.24
N GLN A 16 2.39 -11.22 13.41
CA GLN A 16 2.43 -10.16 14.43
C GLN A 16 3.14 -8.89 13.93
N ARG A 17 4.24 -9.04 13.17
CA ARG A 17 4.96 -7.91 12.55
C ARG A 17 4.08 -7.19 11.53
N LEU A 18 3.39 -7.93 10.65
CA LEU A 18 2.48 -7.33 9.69
C LEU A 18 1.33 -6.62 10.42
N HIS A 19 0.77 -7.21 11.46
CA HIS A 19 -0.30 -6.60 12.26
C HIS A 19 0.14 -5.27 12.86
N ALA A 20 1.32 -5.22 13.48
CA ALA A 20 1.89 -4.01 14.04
C ALA A 20 2.13 -2.94 12.95
N ARG A 21 2.59 -3.34 11.77
CA ARG A 21 2.82 -2.44 10.64
C ARG A 21 1.53 -1.88 10.06
N LEU A 22 0.51 -2.72 9.86
CA LEU A 22 -0.82 -2.28 9.42
C LEU A 22 -1.42 -1.26 10.39
N ASN A 23 -1.33 -1.52 11.70
CA ASN A 23 -1.77 -0.56 12.72
C ASN A 23 -1.01 0.77 12.66
N ALA A 24 0.31 0.73 12.44
CA ALA A 24 1.12 1.93 12.32
C ALA A 24 0.79 2.74 11.06
N ILE A 25 0.56 2.05 9.93
CA ILE A 25 0.14 2.65 8.67
C ILE A 25 -1.24 3.28 8.84
N GLU A 26 -2.21 2.56 9.38
CA GLU A 26 -3.57 3.06 9.58
C GLU A 26 -3.60 4.36 10.40
N LYS A 27 -2.84 4.43 11.50
CA LYS A 27 -2.75 5.62 12.35
C LYS A 27 -2.15 6.82 11.63
N ARG A 28 -1.16 6.59 10.75
CA ARG A 28 -0.42 7.66 10.08
C ARG A 28 -1.01 8.03 8.72
N LEU A 29 -1.79 7.16 8.11
CA LEU A 29 -2.32 7.30 6.75
C LEU A 29 -2.96 8.67 6.45
N PRO A 30 -3.70 9.32 7.37
CA PRO A 30 -4.27 10.65 7.11
C PRO A 30 -3.23 11.74 6.87
N ILE A 31 -2.02 11.58 7.42
CA ILE A 31 -0.94 12.57 7.39
C ILE A 31 0.27 12.14 6.56
N LEU A 32 0.23 10.96 5.91
CA LEU A 32 1.32 10.52 5.04
C LEU A 32 1.36 11.38 3.77
N ASP A 33 2.56 11.82 3.42
CA ASP A 33 2.89 12.32 2.08
C ASP A 33 2.86 11.20 1.04
N LEU A 34 3.02 11.55 -0.24
CA LEU A 34 2.93 10.58 -1.35
C LEU A 34 4.02 9.51 -1.24
N GLU A 35 5.27 9.90 -1.00
CA GLU A 35 6.42 8.99 -0.91
C GLU A 35 6.23 7.98 0.21
N SER A 36 5.85 8.44 1.41
CA SER A 36 5.58 7.57 2.55
C SER A 36 4.36 6.67 2.33
N THR A 37 3.37 7.14 1.57
CA THR A 37 2.19 6.33 1.20
C THR A 37 2.59 5.18 0.27
N VAL A 38 3.47 5.43 -0.70
CA VAL A 38 3.99 4.40 -1.62
C VAL A 38 4.87 3.41 -0.85
N GLN A 39 5.82 3.91 -0.04
CA GLN A 39 6.67 3.04 0.77
C GLN A 39 5.86 2.13 1.70
N ALA A 40 4.79 2.65 2.30
CA ALA A 40 3.89 1.84 3.14
C ALA A 40 3.20 0.72 2.35
N ALA A 41 2.85 0.95 1.08
CA ALA A 41 2.26 -0.08 0.22
C ALA A 41 3.29 -1.16 -0.16
N ASP A 42 4.53 -0.75 -0.50
CA ASP A 42 5.61 -1.68 -0.83
C ASP A 42 6.02 -2.54 0.37
N ASP A 43 6.11 -1.93 1.56
CA ASP A 43 6.40 -2.64 2.82
C ASP A 43 5.32 -3.69 3.14
N MET A 44 4.05 -3.34 2.89
CA MET A 44 2.92 -4.28 3.06
C MET A 44 3.05 -5.47 2.10
N ASP A 45 3.32 -5.22 0.82
CA ASP A 45 3.46 -6.26 -0.20
C ASP A 45 4.61 -7.24 0.10
N ALA A 46 5.77 -6.72 0.53
CA ALA A 46 6.90 -7.53 0.93
C ALA A 46 6.57 -8.45 2.13
N LEU A 47 5.83 -7.94 3.11
CA LEU A 47 5.41 -8.73 4.28
C LEU A 47 4.36 -9.79 3.92
N PHE A 48 3.41 -9.47 3.04
CA PHE A 48 2.44 -10.46 2.54
C PHE A 48 3.14 -11.58 1.78
N THR A 49 4.11 -11.24 0.93
CA THR A 49 4.91 -12.22 0.18
C THR A 49 5.69 -13.15 1.12
N ALA A 50 6.29 -12.60 2.17
CA ALA A 50 7.02 -13.38 3.17
C ALA A 50 6.10 -14.35 3.95
N ILE A 51 4.91 -13.90 4.32
CA ILE A 51 3.91 -14.73 4.98
C ILE A 51 3.45 -15.85 4.04
N GLN A 52 3.09 -15.51 2.80
CA GLN A 52 2.64 -16.49 1.81
C GLN A 52 3.68 -17.59 1.57
N LEU A 53 4.96 -17.22 1.46
CA LEU A 53 6.05 -18.18 1.30
C LEU A 53 6.16 -19.12 2.52
N THR A 54 6.12 -18.56 3.72
CA THR A 54 6.24 -19.34 4.97
C THR A 54 5.03 -20.27 5.15
N ASP A 55 3.85 -19.81 4.76
CA ASP A 55 2.61 -20.59 4.84
C ASP A 55 2.60 -21.75 3.84
N GLN A 56 3.10 -21.54 2.63
CA GLN A 56 3.30 -22.62 1.65
C GLN A 56 4.29 -23.67 2.17
N GLN A 57 5.36 -23.25 2.85
CA GLN A 57 6.32 -24.16 3.47
C GLN A 57 5.67 -24.98 4.59
N ILE A 58 4.84 -24.36 5.43
CA ILE A 58 4.10 -25.06 6.49
C ILE A 58 3.14 -26.09 5.87
N LEU A 59 2.34 -25.70 4.88
CA LEU A 59 1.36 -26.60 4.23
C LEU A 59 2.04 -27.78 3.53
N ALA A 60 3.26 -27.61 3.00
CA ALA A 60 3.99 -28.68 2.33
C ALA A 60 4.49 -29.78 3.27
N VAL A 61 4.64 -29.48 4.56
CA VAL A 61 5.20 -30.41 5.57
C VAL A 61 4.21 -30.78 6.67
N MET A 62 3.00 -30.20 6.65
CA MET A 62 1.96 -30.43 7.65
C MET A 62 1.16 -31.69 7.30
N ASP A 63 1.26 -32.70 8.15
CA ASP A 63 0.36 -33.85 8.18
C ASP A 63 -0.57 -33.81 9.41
N ALA A 64 -1.49 -34.77 9.53
CA ALA A 64 -2.51 -34.79 10.58
C ALA A 64 -1.92 -35.01 11.99
N GLU A 65 -0.83 -35.77 12.13
CA GLU A 65 -0.17 -36.00 13.42
C GLU A 65 0.60 -34.75 13.86
N ILE A 66 1.35 -34.13 12.94
CA ILE A 66 2.11 -32.89 13.16
C ILE A 66 1.16 -31.73 13.50
N ALA A 67 0.00 -31.65 12.86
CA ALA A 67 -0.99 -30.61 13.12
C ALA A 67 -1.58 -30.74 14.54
N ALA A 68 -1.86 -31.97 14.99
CA ALA A 68 -2.41 -32.22 16.32
C ALA A 68 -1.41 -31.86 17.44
N GLU A 69 -0.11 -32.12 17.25
CA GLU A 69 0.92 -31.80 18.24
C GLU A 69 1.15 -30.29 18.43
N HIS A 70 0.86 -29.49 17.41
CA HIS A 70 1.09 -28.05 17.40
C HIS A 70 -0.20 -27.23 17.25
N SER A 71 -1.33 -27.77 17.71
CA SER A 71 -2.66 -27.17 17.60
C SER A 71 -2.70 -25.70 18.02
N ASP A 72 -2.06 -25.36 19.14
CA ASP A 72 -2.10 -24.02 19.72
C ASP A 72 -1.45 -22.97 18.81
N LEU A 73 -0.30 -23.30 18.20
CA LEU A 73 0.42 -22.39 17.30
C LEU A 73 -0.31 -22.24 15.96
N ILE A 74 -0.97 -23.30 15.49
CA ILE A 74 -1.77 -23.27 14.28
C ILE A 74 -3.02 -22.41 14.51
N GLU A 75 -3.69 -22.57 15.64
CA GLU A 75 -4.85 -21.76 16.03
C GLU A 75 -4.48 -20.28 16.18
N GLU A 76 -3.39 -19.97 16.90
CA GLU A 76 -2.88 -18.59 17.04
C GLU A 76 -2.61 -17.96 15.65
N ARG A 77 -1.93 -18.70 14.77
CA ARG A 77 -1.64 -18.24 13.41
C ARG A 77 -2.93 -17.99 12.61
N LEU A 78 -3.91 -18.88 12.70
CA LEU A 78 -5.19 -18.73 11.99
C LEU A 78 -5.98 -17.51 12.47
N GLU A 79 -6.03 -17.27 13.78
CA GLU A 79 -6.69 -16.09 14.35
C GLU A 79 -5.98 -14.78 13.97
N LEU A 80 -4.64 -14.78 13.97
CA LEU A 80 -3.86 -13.66 13.45
C LEU A 80 -4.12 -13.44 11.95
N GLY A 81 -4.20 -14.50 11.15
CA GLY A 81 -4.52 -14.44 9.73
C GLY A 81 -5.89 -13.79 9.46
N LYS A 82 -6.93 -14.19 10.20
CA LYS A 82 -8.27 -13.58 10.12
C LYS A 82 -8.23 -12.09 10.49
N THR A 83 -7.52 -11.75 11.56
CA THR A 83 -7.36 -10.36 12.02
C THR A 83 -6.67 -9.50 10.96
N LEU A 84 -5.59 -10.00 10.36
CA LEU A 84 -4.87 -9.33 9.29
C LEU A 84 -5.74 -9.13 8.05
N GLN A 85 -6.54 -10.13 7.67
CA GLN A 85 -7.47 -10.02 6.55
C GLN A 85 -8.48 -8.88 6.77
N GLN A 86 -9.07 -8.80 7.96
CA GLN A 86 -9.99 -7.72 8.32
C GLN A 86 -9.30 -6.35 8.30
N GLN A 87 -8.11 -6.23 8.88
CA GLN A 87 -7.34 -4.97 8.85
C GLN A 87 -7.01 -4.53 7.43
N TYR A 88 -6.61 -5.46 6.57
CA TYR A 88 -6.28 -5.16 5.18
C TYR A 88 -7.51 -4.66 4.42
N GLN A 89 -8.68 -5.28 4.62
CA GLN A 89 -9.95 -4.82 4.06
C GLN A 89 -10.31 -3.39 4.49
N MET A 90 -9.92 -2.97 5.69
CA MET A 90 -10.15 -1.60 6.17
C MET A 90 -9.12 -0.57 5.64
N ILE A 91 -7.85 -0.96 5.53
CA ILE A 91 -6.76 -0.06 5.15
C ILE A 91 -6.71 0.16 3.64
N LEU A 92 -6.94 -0.88 2.84
CA LEU A 92 -6.82 -0.83 1.38
C LEU A 92 -7.67 0.27 0.72
N PRO A 93 -8.96 0.47 1.07
CA PRO A 93 -9.76 1.56 0.50
C PRO A 93 -9.20 2.95 0.83
N LYS A 94 -8.66 3.12 2.05
CA LYS A 94 -8.09 4.39 2.50
C LYS A 94 -6.81 4.72 1.72
N LEU A 95 -5.94 3.73 1.52
CA LEU A 95 -4.72 3.86 0.68
C LEU A 95 -5.09 4.23 -0.76
N LYS A 96 -6.04 3.52 -1.37
CA LYS A 96 -6.53 3.81 -2.73
C LYS A 96 -7.06 5.23 -2.86
N THR A 97 -7.83 5.69 -1.88
CA THR A 97 -8.38 7.05 -1.86
C THR A 97 -7.28 8.10 -1.82
N ARG A 98 -6.24 7.87 -1.00
CA ARG A 98 -5.10 8.79 -0.87
C ARG A 98 -4.30 8.90 -2.17
N LEU A 99 -3.97 7.77 -2.78
CA LEU A 99 -3.26 7.72 -4.07
C LEU A 99 -4.08 8.37 -5.20
N ALA A 100 -5.41 8.17 -5.20
CA ALA A 100 -6.30 8.84 -6.15
C ALA A 100 -6.30 10.36 -5.95
N GLY A 101 -6.26 10.83 -4.70
CA GLY A 101 -6.09 12.26 -4.38
C GLY A 101 -4.82 12.85 -4.98
N TYR A 102 -3.68 12.20 -4.78
CA TYR A 102 -2.41 12.64 -5.39
C TYR A 102 -2.46 12.64 -6.92
N LYS A 103 -3.07 11.62 -7.53
CA LYS A 103 -3.29 11.57 -8.99
C LYS A 103 -4.14 12.74 -9.47
N ALA A 104 -5.20 13.09 -8.75
CA ALA A 104 -6.06 14.22 -9.09
C ALA A 104 -5.33 15.57 -9.01
N GLU A 105 -4.50 15.77 -7.97
CA GLU A 105 -3.66 16.98 -7.86
C GLU A 105 -2.66 17.08 -9.02
N LEU A 106 -2.04 15.97 -9.43
CA LEU A 106 -1.16 15.93 -10.59
C LEU A 106 -1.90 16.30 -11.91
N PHE A 107 -3.15 15.86 -12.08
CA PHE A 107 -3.96 16.27 -13.22
C PHE A 107 -4.27 17.77 -13.22
N LYS A 108 -4.58 18.36 -12.05
CA LYS A 108 -4.79 19.81 -11.94
C LYS A 108 -3.54 20.60 -12.31
N ILE A 109 -2.37 20.18 -11.84
CA ILE A 109 -1.09 20.80 -12.18
C ILE A 109 -0.83 20.70 -13.69
N LYS A 110 -1.04 19.52 -14.29
CA LYS A 110 -0.89 19.31 -15.74
C LYS A 110 -1.83 20.22 -16.54
N HIS A 111 -3.09 20.33 -16.14
CA HIS A 111 -4.05 21.21 -16.78
C HIS A 111 -3.63 22.68 -16.64
N GLY A 112 -3.23 23.11 -15.44
CA GLY A 112 -2.71 24.46 -15.21
C GLY A 112 -1.50 24.78 -16.10
N LEU A 113 -0.56 23.84 -16.24
CA LEU A 113 0.59 23.98 -17.14
C LEU A 113 0.16 24.11 -18.61
N GLN A 114 -0.84 23.34 -19.05
CA GLN A 114 -1.40 23.45 -20.40
C GLN A 114 -2.10 24.80 -20.62
N THR A 115 -2.87 25.29 -19.64
CA THR A 115 -3.49 26.61 -19.69
C THR A 115 -2.42 27.71 -19.77
N MET A 116 -1.35 27.61 -18.99
CA MET A 116 -0.21 28.54 -19.03
C MET A 116 0.57 28.48 -20.35
N GLY A 117 0.74 27.28 -20.92
CA GLY A 117 1.32 27.08 -22.25
C GLY A 117 0.47 27.64 -23.40
N GLY A 118 -0.83 27.90 -23.16
CA GLY A 118 -1.69 28.66 -24.08
C GLY A 118 -1.33 30.15 -24.13
N TYR A 119 -0.74 30.72 -23.08
CA TYR A 119 -0.29 32.12 -23.06
C TYR A 119 1.05 32.32 -23.79
N THR A 120 1.83 31.26 -24.04
CA THR A 120 3.10 31.37 -24.76
C THR A 120 2.94 31.28 -26.29
N HIS A 121 1.75 30.94 -26.79
CA HIS A 121 1.41 30.94 -28.23
C HIS A 121 0.40 32.02 -28.62
N GLY A 122 0.20 33.03 -27.77
CA GLY A 122 -0.35 34.30 -28.19
C GLY A 122 0.73 35.12 -28.90
N ALA A 123 1.11 34.72 -30.11
CA ALA A 123 1.72 35.66 -31.04
C ALA A 123 0.76 36.83 -31.16
N ALA A 124 1.13 37.97 -30.57
CA ALA A 124 0.47 39.23 -30.80
C ALA A 124 0.33 39.39 -32.32
N ALA A 125 -0.91 39.46 -32.82
CA ALA A 125 -1.15 39.80 -34.20
C ALA A 125 -0.44 41.13 -34.46
N ALA A 126 0.63 41.07 -35.24
CA ALA A 126 1.40 42.22 -35.64
C ALA A 126 0.47 43.20 -36.37
N GLY A 127 0.51 44.45 -35.94
CA GLY A 127 0.17 45.60 -36.77
C GLY A 127 -1.32 45.83 -37.02
N THR A 128 -1.92 46.70 -36.20
CA THR A 128 -2.77 47.74 -36.75
C THR A 128 -2.34 49.04 -36.10
N ILE A 129 -1.60 49.85 -36.85
CA ILE A 129 -1.39 51.26 -36.50
C ILE A 129 -2.78 51.88 -36.51
N ILE A 130 -3.26 52.32 -35.36
CA ILE A 130 -4.42 53.21 -35.30
C ILE A 130 -3.88 54.56 -35.80
N ASP A 131 -4.18 54.88 -37.06
CA ASP A 131 -4.00 56.22 -37.58
C ASP A 131 -4.87 57.18 -36.77
N THR A 132 -4.23 58.17 -36.15
CA THR A 132 -4.86 59.22 -35.33
C THR A 132 -4.64 60.60 -35.96
N SER A 133 -4.63 60.66 -37.29
CA SER A 133 -4.56 61.92 -38.03
C SER A 133 -5.97 62.50 -38.22
N ASN A 134 -6.24 63.63 -37.56
CA ASN A 134 -7.35 64.55 -37.84
C ASN A 134 -7.13 65.32 -39.15
#